data_AF-A0A9W2YJQ6-F1
#
_entry.id   AF-A0A9W2YJQ6-F1
#
_cell.length_a   1.000
_cell.length_b   1.000
_cell.length_c   1.000
_cell.angle_alpha   90.00
_cell.angle_beta   90.00
_cell.angle_gamma   90.00
#
_symmetry.space_group_name_H-M   'P 1'
#
loop_
_entity.id
_entity.type
_entity.pdbx_description
1 polymer ?
#
loop_
_entity_poly.entity_id
_entity_poly.type
_entity_poly.pdbx_seq_one_letter_code
_entity_poly.pdbx_strand_id
1 'polypeptide(L)'
;MEKHSLELGGLRGILKITTSSKANYFNTQPSHRLIASKAEELGLTKHVLPIFPSDPAAKNRYLFVDGKLCALPTNAWSMFKKLPPFTKPLITSLWKEPFHRRSNEQDESIYSFVSRRLGPEFADIAIDALCRGIFAGDCRKLSVQACFPPLYEMEKKYGSLIAGAVFGFKDPKVEATGLVRRAIEDKWASWSLSRGLQQLTDAMAASIQNTKEGEIRLDTKVTSLKRNQNGKIIVSTPSDSIEASLVISAVYSKGKTKTALLIL
;
A
#
# COMPACT_ATOMS: atom_id res chain seq x y z
N MET A 1 34.80 -13.43 2.42
CA MET A 1 33.88 -14.23 1.58
C MET A 1 32.55 -14.33 2.30
N GLU A 2 31.70 -13.30 2.18
CA GLU A 2 30.33 -13.35 2.66
C GLU A 2 29.45 -13.90 1.53
N LYS A 3 28.85 -15.08 1.76
CA LYS A 3 27.77 -15.60 0.92
C LYS A 3 26.52 -14.77 1.22
N HIS A 4 26.22 -13.78 0.38
CA HIS A 4 24.88 -13.18 0.35
C HIS A 4 23.93 -14.15 -0.36
N SER A 5 23.24 -14.99 0.39
CA SER A 5 22.08 -15.73 -0.11
C SER A 5 20.99 -14.72 -0.51
N LEU A 6 20.59 -14.73 -1.78
CA LEU A 6 19.47 -13.94 -2.29
C LEU A 6 18.16 -14.65 -1.93
N GLU A 7 17.42 -14.08 -0.99
CA GLU A 7 16.12 -14.59 -0.52
C GLU A 7 14.96 -13.95 -1.32
N LEU A 8 13.88 -14.72 -1.52
CA LEU A 8 12.64 -14.24 -2.14
C LEU A 8 11.99 -13.19 -1.24
N GLY A 9 11.64 -12.02 -1.78
CA GLY A 9 10.94 -10.97 -1.00
C GLY A 9 11.14 -9.53 -1.48
N GLY A 10 12.16 -9.25 -2.30
CA GLY A 10 12.32 -8.00 -3.06
C GLY A 10 12.59 -6.72 -2.27
N LEU A 11 12.17 -6.64 -1.00
CA LEU A 11 12.41 -5.53 -0.07
C LEU A 11 12.77 -6.11 1.30
N ARG A 12 14.02 -5.95 1.71
CA ARG A 12 14.46 -6.28 3.07
C ARG A 12 13.84 -5.27 4.04
N GLY A 13 13.04 -5.75 4.98
CA GLY A 13 12.63 -4.98 6.15
C GLY A 13 11.23 -5.31 6.67
N ILE A 14 11.08 -5.23 7.99
CA ILE A 14 9.76 -5.13 8.64
C ILE A 14 9.22 -3.74 8.33
N LEU A 15 8.56 -3.59 7.19
CA LEU A 15 7.88 -2.35 6.85
C LEU A 15 6.51 -2.36 7.54
N LYS A 16 6.48 -1.84 8.77
CA LYS A 16 5.23 -1.58 9.49
C LYS A 16 4.57 -0.33 8.91
N ILE A 17 3.93 -0.44 7.75
CA ILE A 17 3.07 0.62 7.23
C ILE A 17 1.78 0.62 8.03
N THR A 18 1.76 1.33 9.15
CA THR A 18 0.53 1.58 9.91
C THR A 18 -0.10 2.88 9.41
N THR A 19 -0.83 2.80 8.30
CA THR A 19 -1.61 3.94 7.77
C THR A 19 -2.88 4.15 8.60
N SER A 20 -3.18 5.41 8.92
CA SER A 20 -4.27 5.84 9.82
C SER A 20 -5.54 6.10 9.05
N SER A 21 -6.61 5.41 9.39
CA SER A 21 -7.93 6.00 9.54
C SER A 21 -8.89 4.93 10.05
N LYS A 22 -9.84 5.32 10.88
CA LYS A 22 -10.87 4.50 11.55
C LYS A 22 -11.87 3.80 10.62
N ALA A 23 -11.58 3.67 9.33
CA ALA A 23 -12.33 2.79 8.46
C ALA A 23 -11.77 1.37 8.59
N ASN A 24 -12.63 0.37 8.78
CA ASN A 24 -12.26 -1.03 8.73
C ASN A 24 -11.38 -1.29 7.48
N TYR A 25 -10.07 -1.48 7.66
CA TYR A 25 -9.11 -1.61 6.56
C TYR A 25 -9.45 -2.81 5.66
N PHE A 26 -9.92 -3.89 6.29
CA PHE A 26 -10.44 -5.06 5.60
C PHE A 26 -11.68 -4.78 4.76
N ASN A 27 -12.43 -3.70 5.01
CA ASN A 27 -13.60 -3.36 4.20
C ASN A 27 -13.28 -2.50 2.97
N THR A 28 -12.16 -1.79 3.00
CA THR A 28 -11.89 -0.69 2.06
C THR A 28 -10.80 -0.98 1.04
N GLN A 29 -9.96 -2.00 1.24
CA GLN A 29 -8.86 -2.34 0.31
C GLN A 29 -8.90 -3.81 -0.12
N PRO A 30 -9.24 -4.11 -1.39
CA PRO A 30 -9.28 -5.48 -1.93
C PRO A 30 -7.95 -6.24 -1.79
N SER A 31 -6.82 -5.55 -1.93
CA SER A 31 -5.47 -6.14 -1.81
C SER A 31 -5.23 -6.80 -0.45
N HIS A 32 -5.69 -6.18 0.63
CA HIS A 32 -5.50 -6.71 1.98
C HIS A 32 -6.29 -7.99 2.22
N ARG A 33 -7.48 -8.10 1.61
CA ARG A 33 -8.29 -9.33 1.62
C ARG A 33 -7.60 -10.46 0.86
N LEU A 34 -7.05 -10.16 -0.30
CA LEU A 34 -6.33 -11.15 -1.11
C LEU A 34 -5.09 -11.68 -0.38
N ILE A 35 -4.33 -10.81 0.28
CA ILE A 35 -3.14 -11.23 1.05
C ILE A 35 -3.55 -12.08 2.26
N ALA A 36 -4.62 -11.72 2.96
CA ALA A 36 -5.13 -12.52 4.08
C ALA A 36 -5.67 -13.89 3.63
N SER A 37 -6.46 -13.93 2.56
CA SER A 37 -6.90 -15.19 1.93
C SER A 37 -5.69 -16.05 1.55
N LYS A 38 -4.66 -15.44 0.96
CA LYS A 38 -3.46 -16.18 0.57
C LYS A 38 -2.69 -16.74 1.76
N ALA A 39 -2.59 -15.97 2.85
CA ALA A 39 -1.98 -16.43 4.09
C ALA A 39 -2.74 -17.64 4.68
N GLU A 40 -4.08 -17.63 4.60
CA GLU A 40 -4.91 -18.75 5.02
C GLU A 40 -4.71 -19.99 4.14
N GLU A 41 -4.73 -19.84 2.81
CA GLU A 41 -4.44 -20.91 1.84
C GLU A 41 -3.07 -21.56 2.09
N LEU A 42 -2.08 -20.76 2.47
CA LEU A 42 -0.71 -21.21 2.78
C LEU A 42 -0.57 -21.79 4.21
N GLY A 43 -1.67 -21.95 4.95
CA GLY A 43 -1.67 -22.52 6.30
C GLY A 43 -1.05 -21.62 7.37
N LEU A 44 -0.88 -20.31 7.09
CA LEU A 44 -0.23 -19.37 8.00
C LEU A 44 -1.18 -18.80 9.06
N THR A 45 -2.45 -19.21 9.09
CA THR A 45 -3.47 -18.71 10.03
C THR A 45 -3.02 -18.73 11.50
N LYS A 46 -2.29 -19.77 11.91
CA LYS A 46 -1.77 -19.90 13.30
C LYS A 46 -0.66 -18.89 13.63
N HIS A 47 -0.01 -18.34 12.61
CA HIS A 47 1.07 -17.37 12.75
C HIS A 47 0.57 -15.93 12.66
N VAL A 48 -0.71 -15.70 12.38
CA VAL A 48 -1.29 -14.37 12.25
C VAL A 48 -1.31 -13.66 13.60
N LEU A 49 -0.70 -12.48 13.64
CA LEU A 49 -0.72 -11.55 14.75
C LEU A 49 -1.65 -10.38 14.40
N PRO A 50 -2.90 -10.37 14.90
CA PRO A 50 -3.79 -9.25 14.70
C PRO A 50 -3.35 -8.05 15.54
N ILE A 51 -3.59 -6.86 15.02
CA ILE A 51 -3.41 -5.58 15.71
C ILE A 51 -4.77 -4.92 15.80
N PHE A 52 -5.22 -4.63 17.01
CA PHE A 52 -6.53 -4.06 17.27
C PHE A 52 -6.46 -2.53 17.37
N PRO A 53 -7.56 -1.81 17.07
CA PRO A 53 -7.65 -0.36 17.26
C PRO A 53 -7.42 0.08 18.72
N SER A 54 -7.60 -0.83 19.68
CA SER A 54 -7.31 -0.61 21.10
C SER A 54 -5.81 -0.55 21.41
N ASP A 55 -4.96 -1.15 20.56
CA ASP A 55 -3.55 -1.31 20.84
C ASP A 55 -2.81 0.03 20.72
N PRO A 56 -1.84 0.33 21.60
CA PRO A 56 -1.05 1.56 21.54
C PRO A 56 -0.40 1.77 20.16
N ALA A 57 0.02 0.67 19.52
CA ALA A 57 0.62 0.66 18.18
C ALA A 57 -0.34 1.09 17.07
N ALA A 58 -1.65 0.94 17.25
CA ALA A 58 -2.67 1.35 16.27
C ALA A 58 -3.20 2.77 16.53
N LYS A 59 -3.17 3.20 17.80
CA LYS A 59 -3.72 4.49 18.25
C LYS A 59 -2.79 5.66 17.95
N ASN A 60 -1.52 5.53 18.25
CA ASN A 60 -0.65 6.70 18.38
C ASN A 60 0.23 6.87 17.14
N ARG A 61 0.01 7.95 16.39
CA ARG A 61 0.88 8.38 15.30
C ARG A 61 1.40 9.78 15.63
N TYR A 62 2.68 9.99 15.37
CA TYR A 62 3.37 11.23 15.73
C TYR A 62 4.03 11.83 14.50
N LEU A 63 4.09 13.15 14.49
CA LEU A 63 4.92 13.94 13.60
C LEU A 63 6.06 14.54 14.41
N PHE A 64 7.27 14.49 13.89
CA PHE A 64 8.41 15.19 14.49
C PHE A 64 8.60 16.53 13.79
N VAL A 65 8.28 17.61 14.48
CA VAL A 65 8.31 18.98 13.93
C VAL A 65 8.93 19.91 14.97
N ASP A 66 9.88 20.75 14.54
CA ASP A 66 10.58 21.73 15.40
C ASP A 66 11.14 21.14 16.70
N GLY A 67 11.76 19.96 16.60
CA GLY A 67 12.38 19.28 17.74
C GLY A 67 11.40 18.60 18.69
N LYS A 68 10.10 18.55 18.38
CA LYS A 68 9.05 17.99 19.24
C LYS A 68 8.26 16.89 18.55
N LEU A 69 7.85 15.88 19.32
CA LEU A 69 6.91 14.85 18.89
C LEU A 69 5.46 15.33 19.11
N CYS A 70 4.73 15.50 18.02
CA CYS A 70 3.36 15.97 17.98
C CYS A 70 2.41 14.82 17.63
N ALA A 71 1.47 14.49 18.50
CA ALA A 71 0.49 13.44 18.23
C ALA A 71 -0.54 13.88 17.18
N LEU A 72 -0.82 13.02 16.20
CA LEU A 72 -1.91 13.20 15.26
C LEU A 72 -3.27 12.92 15.93
N PRO A 73 -4.35 13.56 15.45
CA PRO A 73 -5.69 13.34 15.98
C PRO A 73 -6.11 11.87 15.81
N THR A 74 -6.53 11.25 16.92
CA THR A 74 -6.97 9.83 16.94
C THR A 74 -8.49 9.68 16.85
N ASN A 75 -9.22 10.78 17.00
CA ASN A 75 -10.68 10.82 16.98
C ASN A 75 -11.19 12.17 16.47
N ALA A 76 -12.41 12.19 15.94
CA ALA A 76 -13.00 13.40 15.37
C ALA A 76 -13.05 14.57 16.36
N TRP A 77 -13.29 14.27 17.65
CA TRP A 77 -13.29 15.27 18.71
C TRP A 77 -11.95 16.01 18.86
N SER A 78 -10.81 15.30 18.72
CA SER A 78 -9.49 15.94 18.81
C SER A 78 -9.23 16.95 17.69
N MET A 79 -9.93 16.87 16.56
CA MET A 79 -9.79 17.82 15.45
C MET A 79 -10.40 19.21 15.76
N PHE A 80 -11.28 19.30 16.75
CA PHE A 80 -11.86 20.57 17.22
C PHE A 80 -10.88 21.36 18.11
N LYS A 81 -9.87 20.70 18.67
CA LYS A 81 -8.82 21.35 19.45
C LYS A 81 -7.67 21.75 18.53
N LYS A 82 -6.98 22.82 18.89
CA LYS A 82 -5.69 23.15 18.29
C LYS A 82 -4.68 22.11 18.73
N LEU A 83 -4.07 21.42 17.77
CA LEU A 83 -3.05 20.40 18.00
C LEU A 83 -1.73 20.93 17.45
N PRO A 84 -0.63 20.96 18.22
CA PRO A 84 0.69 21.21 17.66
C PRO A 84 1.00 20.18 16.54
N PRO A 85 1.70 20.57 15.46
CA PRO A 85 2.22 21.91 15.15
C PRO A 85 1.22 22.83 14.42
N PHE A 86 -0.04 22.43 14.25
CA PHE A 86 -1.04 23.20 13.49
C PHE A 86 -1.40 24.51 14.19
N THR A 87 -1.47 25.59 13.43
CA THR A 87 -1.82 26.93 13.94
C THR A 87 -3.31 27.06 14.25
N LYS A 88 -4.16 26.30 13.56
CA LYS A 88 -5.62 26.29 13.71
C LYS A 88 -6.16 24.88 13.98
N PRO A 89 -7.36 24.75 14.58
CA PRO A 89 -8.03 23.46 14.65
C PRO A 89 -8.24 22.87 13.25
N LEU A 90 -7.86 21.60 13.06
CA LEU A 90 -7.96 20.90 11.77
C LEU A 90 -9.38 20.85 11.23
N ILE A 91 -10.38 20.89 12.12
CA ILE A 91 -11.79 20.95 11.74
C ILE A 91 -12.13 22.15 10.85
N THR A 92 -11.38 23.26 10.97
CA THR A 92 -11.63 24.48 10.18
C THR A 92 -11.36 24.26 8.69
N SER A 93 -10.31 23.51 8.35
CA SER A 93 -10.01 23.11 6.98
C SER A 93 -11.07 22.13 6.45
N LEU A 94 -11.48 21.16 7.27
CA LEU A 94 -12.51 20.19 6.89
C LEU A 94 -13.85 20.89 6.60
N TRP A 95 -14.30 21.79 7.46
CA TRP A 95 -15.57 22.50 7.26
C TRP A 95 -15.61 23.34 6.00
N LYS A 96 -14.46 23.89 5.59
CA LYS A 96 -14.35 24.69 4.36
C LYS A 96 -14.18 23.82 3.11
N GLU A 97 -13.76 22.57 3.25
CA GLU A 97 -13.45 21.66 2.15
C GLU A 97 -14.57 21.57 1.08
N PRO A 98 -15.86 21.44 1.43
CA PRO A 98 -16.94 21.32 0.43
C PRO A 98 -17.13 22.56 -0.43
N PHE A 99 -16.65 23.72 0.03
CA PHE A 99 -16.77 24.99 -0.68
C PHE A 99 -15.58 25.26 -1.63
N HIS A 100 -14.54 24.43 -1.60
CA HIS A 100 -13.43 24.56 -2.53
C HIS A 100 -13.79 23.97 -3.89
N ARG A 101 -13.44 24.69 -4.96
CA ARG A 101 -13.70 24.24 -6.33
C ARG A 101 -12.82 23.04 -6.68
N ARG A 102 -13.36 22.14 -7.52
CA ARG A 102 -12.61 21.05 -8.14
C ARG A 102 -11.46 21.57 -9.02
N SER A 103 -10.42 20.77 -9.19
CA SER A 103 -9.40 21.05 -10.21
C SER A 103 -9.98 20.93 -11.62
N ASN A 104 -9.44 21.72 -12.55
CA ASN A 104 -9.68 21.57 -13.98
C ASN A 104 -8.58 20.74 -14.67
N GLU A 105 -7.53 20.38 -13.95
CA GLU A 105 -6.41 19.58 -14.46
C GLU A 105 -6.78 18.09 -14.49
N GLN A 106 -6.19 17.34 -15.42
CA GLN A 106 -6.38 15.89 -15.49
C GLN A 106 -5.71 15.19 -14.31
N ASP A 107 -4.54 15.68 -13.89
CA ASP A 107 -3.79 15.22 -12.72
C ASP A 107 -3.02 16.40 -12.14
N GLU A 108 -2.74 16.34 -10.84
CA GLU A 108 -1.96 17.36 -10.13
C GLU A 108 -1.11 16.72 -9.02
N SER A 109 -0.17 17.48 -8.45
CA SER A 109 0.62 16.98 -7.33
C SER A 109 -0.25 16.77 -6.08
N ILE A 110 0.12 15.80 -5.25
CA ILE A 110 -0.54 15.56 -3.96
C ILE A 110 -0.52 16.85 -3.10
N TYR A 111 0.59 17.59 -3.12
CA TYR A 111 0.68 18.87 -2.43
C TYR A 111 -0.34 19.89 -2.93
N SER A 112 -0.42 20.10 -4.26
CA SER A 112 -1.37 21.06 -4.87
C SER A 112 -2.81 20.72 -4.52
N PHE A 113 -3.17 19.44 -4.66
CA PHE A 113 -4.51 18.93 -4.36
C PHE A 113 -4.89 19.19 -2.91
N VAL A 114 -4.02 18.81 -1.96
CA VAL A 114 -4.35 18.93 -0.54
C VAL A 114 -4.25 20.38 -0.06
N SER A 115 -3.29 21.16 -0.55
CA SER A 115 -3.17 22.58 -0.21
C SER A 115 -4.42 23.35 -0.61
N ARG A 116 -4.98 23.06 -1.81
CA ARG A 116 -6.23 23.66 -2.28
C ARG A 116 -7.45 23.24 -1.45
N ARG A 117 -7.53 21.99 -1.00
CA ARG A 117 -8.74 21.46 -0.32
C ARG A 117 -8.73 21.60 1.20
N LEU A 118 -7.57 21.39 1.82
CA LEU A 118 -7.40 21.34 3.27
C LEU A 118 -6.41 22.40 3.80
N GLY A 119 -5.82 23.20 2.91
CA GLY A 119 -4.93 24.29 3.26
C GLY A 119 -3.45 23.90 3.23
N PRO A 120 -2.56 24.89 3.02
CA PRO A 120 -1.12 24.68 2.82
C PRO A 120 -0.46 24.08 4.06
N GLU A 121 -0.83 24.51 5.27
CA GLU A 121 -0.29 23.98 6.52
C GLU A 121 -0.52 22.46 6.65
N PHE A 122 -1.71 21.98 6.27
CA PHE A 122 -2.00 20.55 6.30
C PHE A 122 -1.18 19.79 5.26
N ALA A 123 -0.98 20.38 4.07
CA ALA A 123 -0.17 19.81 3.01
C ALA A 123 1.32 19.72 3.40
N ASP A 124 1.89 20.80 3.96
CA ASP A 124 3.29 20.89 4.36
C ASP A 124 3.65 19.97 5.52
N ILE A 125 2.73 19.78 6.47
CA ILE A 125 3.02 19.07 7.73
C ILE A 125 2.56 17.62 7.65
N ALA A 126 1.26 17.40 7.41
CA ALA A 126 0.67 16.07 7.50
C ALA A 126 0.93 15.26 6.23
N ILE A 127 0.70 15.86 5.07
CA ILE A 127 0.75 15.16 3.78
C ILE A 127 2.18 14.93 3.31
N ASP A 128 3.10 15.87 3.53
CA ASP A 128 4.52 15.65 3.27
C ASP A 128 5.04 14.46 4.10
N ALA A 129 4.75 14.43 5.40
CA ALA A 129 5.12 13.30 6.26
C ALA A 129 4.47 11.97 5.83
N LEU A 130 3.20 12.00 5.42
CA LEU A 130 2.49 10.83 4.90
C LEU A 130 3.14 10.30 3.61
N CYS A 131 3.46 11.18 2.66
CA CYS A 131 4.07 10.81 1.39
C CYS A 131 5.47 10.22 1.59
N ARG A 132 6.26 10.78 2.52
CA ARG A 132 7.55 10.22 2.93
C ARG A 132 7.40 8.86 3.60
N GLY A 133 6.36 8.69 4.42
CA GLY A 133 6.10 7.43 5.13
C GLY A 133 5.63 6.28 4.22
N ILE A 134 4.83 6.57 3.20
CA ILE A 134 4.27 5.55 2.28
C ILE A 134 5.16 5.33 1.07
N PHE A 135 5.55 6.42 0.39
CA PHE A 135 6.21 6.38 -0.91
C PHE A 135 7.69 6.72 -0.85
N ALA A 136 8.21 7.15 0.31
CA ALA A 136 9.54 7.74 0.44
C ALA A 136 9.79 8.85 -0.62
N GLY A 137 8.73 9.62 -0.93
CA GLY A 137 8.72 10.58 -2.04
C GLY A 137 8.22 11.96 -1.64
N ASP A 138 8.54 12.94 -2.49
CA ASP A 138 8.15 14.35 -2.33
C ASP A 138 6.71 14.57 -2.80
N CYS A 139 5.84 15.03 -1.90
CA CYS A 139 4.43 15.28 -2.19
C CYS A 139 4.19 16.32 -3.29
N ARG A 140 5.18 17.18 -3.59
CA ARG A 140 5.12 18.17 -4.68
C ARG A 140 5.35 17.57 -6.06
N LYS A 141 5.85 16.32 -6.13
CA LYS A 141 6.15 15.61 -7.38
C LYS A 141 5.28 14.38 -7.62
N LEU A 142 4.76 13.80 -6.54
CA LEU A 142 3.89 12.64 -6.62
C LEU A 142 2.50 13.04 -7.13
N SER A 143 1.96 12.23 -8.05
CA SER A 143 0.63 12.37 -8.63
C SER A 143 -0.46 11.97 -7.63
N VAL A 144 -1.49 12.81 -7.46
CA VAL A 144 -2.65 12.44 -6.63
C VAL A 144 -3.46 11.32 -7.27
N GLN A 145 -3.61 11.32 -8.60
CA GLN A 145 -4.33 10.28 -9.32
C GLN A 145 -3.67 8.90 -9.13
N ALA A 146 -2.35 8.84 -9.18
CA ALA A 146 -1.61 7.58 -9.05
C ALA A 146 -1.49 7.11 -7.59
N CYS A 147 -1.20 8.03 -6.66
CA CYS A 147 -0.90 7.68 -5.26
C CYS A 147 -2.13 7.60 -4.36
N PHE A 148 -3.17 8.40 -4.65
CA PHE A 148 -4.43 8.42 -3.88
C PHE A 148 -5.67 8.39 -4.80
N PRO A 149 -5.82 7.36 -5.67
CA PRO A 149 -6.94 7.28 -6.61
C PRO A 149 -8.34 7.45 -5.97
N PRO A 150 -8.64 6.85 -4.80
CA PRO A 150 -9.96 7.06 -4.18
C PRO A 150 -10.28 8.52 -3.87
N LEU A 151 -9.29 9.31 -3.41
CA LEU A 151 -9.51 10.73 -3.11
C LEU A 151 -9.71 11.55 -4.39
N TYR A 152 -8.90 11.26 -5.42
CA TYR A 152 -9.04 11.86 -6.74
C TYR A 152 -10.44 11.59 -7.33
N GLU A 153 -10.91 10.34 -7.31
CA GLU A 153 -12.23 9.97 -7.82
C GLU A 153 -13.38 10.57 -6.99
N MET A 154 -13.20 10.70 -5.66
CA MET A 154 -14.17 11.39 -4.80
C MET A 154 -14.33 12.86 -5.17
N GLU A 155 -13.22 13.60 -5.35
CA GLU A 155 -13.28 14.98 -5.86
C GLU A 155 -13.97 15.03 -7.23
N LYS A 156 -13.56 14.15 -8.15
CA LYS A 156 -14.03 14.18 -9.54
C LYS A 156 -15.53 13.93 -9.65
N LYS A 157 -16.04 12.99 -8.86
CA LYS A 157 -17.45 12.58 -8.87
C LYS A 157 -18.36 13.47 -8.03
N TYR A 158 -17.92 13.88 -6.84
CA TYR A 158 -18.76 14.59 -5.87
C TYR A 158 -18.39 16.07 -5.67
N GLY A 159 -17.30 16.54 -6.28
CA GLY A 159 -16.78 17.91 -6.11
C GLY A 159 -16.11 18.18 -4.76
N SER A 160 -16.30 17.29 -3.77
CA SER A 160 -15.83 17.41 -2.40
C SER A 160 -15.45 16.04 -1.84
N LEU A 161 -14.38 16.00 -1.04
CA LEU A 161 -13.95 14.81 -0.31
C LEU A 161 -14.94 14.45 0.79
N ILE A 162 -15.49 15.45 1.50
CA ILE A 162 -16.50 15.20 2.55
C ILE A 162 -17.80 14.71 1.93
N ALA A 163 -18.27 15.34 0.84
CA ALA A 163 -19.44 14.86 0.12
C ALA A 163 -19.21 13.43 -0.41
N GLY A 164 -18.03 13.14 -0.97
CA GLY A 164 -17.65 11.80 -1.40
C GLY A 164 -17.62 10.80 -0.25
N ALA A 165 -17.21 11.21 0.96
CA ALA A 165 -17.25 10.33 2.12
C ALA A 165 -18.70 10.03 2.52
N VAL A 166 -19.56 11.05 2.60
CA VAL A 166 -20.96 10.85 3.02
C VAL A 166 -21.79 10.07 1.99
N PHE A 167 -21.61 10.37 0.70
CA PHE A 167 -22.45 9.81 -0.38
C PHE A 167 -21.78 8.69 -1.20
N GLY A 168 -20.49 8.45 -0.99
CA GLY A 168 -19.69 7.50 -1.78
C GLY A 168 -19.36 6.19 -1.08
N PHE A 169 -19.49 6.09 0.24
CA PHE A 169 -19.32 4.81 0.94
C PHE A 169 -20.55 3.92 0.73
N LYS A 170 -20.54 3.15 -0.36
CA LYS A 170 -21.27 1.89 -0.41
C LYS A 170 -20.30 0.81 0.04
N ASP A 171 -20.53 0.22 1.20
CA ASP A 171 -19.79 -0.97 1.59
C ASP A 171 -20.09 -2.07 0.56
N PRO A 172 -19.09 -2.53 -0.21
CA PRO A 172 -19.32 -3.66 -1.09
C PRO A 172 -19.62 -4.86 -0.19
N LYS A 173 -20.83 -5.42 -0.31
CA LYS A 173 -21.19 -6.70 0.29
C LYS A 173 -20.34 -7.77 -0.38
N VAL A 174 -19.17 -8.01 0.16
CA VAL A 174 -18.30 -9.10 -0.25
C VAL A 174 -18.50 -10.21 0.77
N GLU A 175 -18.84 -11.40 0.28
CA GLU A 175 -18.84 -12.60 1.11
C GLU A 175 -17.41 -12.83 1.62
N ALA A 176 -17.19 -12.49 2.89
CA ALA A 176 -15.94 -12.73 3.57
C ALA A 176 -16.00 -14.11 4.22
N THR A 177 -15.00 -14.94 3.96
CA THR A 177 -14.82 -16.25 4.59
C THR A 177 -13.48 -16.28 5.34
N GLY A 178 -13.32 -17.30 6.19
CA GLY A 178 -12.04 -17.61 6.85
C GLY A 178 -11.40 -16.43 7.58
N LEU A 179 -10.12 -16.19 7.30
CA LEU A 179 -9.32 -15.16 7.96
C LEU A 179 -9.83 -13.76 7.66
N VAL A 180 -10.35 -13.52 6.45
CA VAL A 180 -10.90 -12.22 6.05
C VAL A 180 -12.15 -11.90 6.88
N ARG A 181 -13.04 -12.89 7.06
CA ARG A 181 -14.23 -12.75 7.89
C ARG A 181 -13.87 -12.40 9.32
N ARG A 182 -12.95 -13.18 9.91
CA ARG A 182 -12.48 -12.98 11.28
C ARG A 182 -11.92 -11.56 11.47
N ALA A 183 -11.10 -11.10 10.54
CA ALA A 183 -10.50 -9.77 10.65
C ALA A 183 -11.52 -8.62 10.56
N ILE A 184 -12.63 -8.81 9.85
CA ILE A 184 -13.75 -7.85 9.80
C ILE A 184 -14.55 -7.89 11.09
N GLU A 185 -14.96 -9.08 11.55
CA GLU A 185 -15.76 -9.27 12.77
C GLU A 185 -15.02 -8.77 14.01
N ASP A 186 -13.74 -9.10 14.13
CA ASP A 186 -12.85 -8.70 15.22
C ASP A 186 -12.28 -7.28 15.05
N LYS A 187 -12.61 -6.59 13.95
CA LYS A 187 -12.23 -5.19 13.64
C LYS A 187 -10.72 -4.94 13.71
N TRP A 188 -9.93 -5.78 13.04
CA TRP A 188 -8.47 -5.61 13.01
C TRP A 188 -8.09 -4.28 12.35
N ALA A 189 -7.20 -3.53 13.00
CA ALA A 189 -6.59 -2.32 12.46
C ALA A 189 -5.50 -2.66 11.42
N SER A 190 -4.73 -3.73 11.68
CA SER A 190 -3.75 -4.32 10.76
C SER A 190 -3.41 -5.73 11.26
N TRP A 191 -2.55 -6.46 10.55
CA TRP A 191 -2.02 -7.74 11.02
C TRP A 191 -0.59 -7.95 10.53
N SER A 192 0.11 -8.88 11.15
CA SER A 192 1.42 -9.34 10.73
C SER A 192 1.53 -10.85 10.96
N LEU A 193 2.72 -11.42 10.77
CA LEU A 193 3.00 -12.81 11.06
C LEU A 193 4.06 -12.90 12.16
N SER A 194 3.97 -13.92 13.02
CA SER A 194 4.76 -13.99 14.26
C SER A 194 6.29 -14.02 14.11
N ARG A 195 6.80 -14.48 12.96
CA ARG A 195 8.22 -14.42 12.58
C ARG A 195 8.48 -13.44 11.41
N GLY A 196 7.60 -12.46 11.23
CA GLY A 196 7.68 -11.46 10.17
C GLY A 196 7.00 -11.89 8.86
N LEU A 197 6.83 -10.90 7.96
CA LEU A 197 6.12 -11.06 6.68
C LEU A 197 6.85 -11.96 5.67
N GLN A 198 8.14 -12.21 5.87
CA GLN A 198 8.91 -13.15 5.05
C GLN A 198 8.34 -14.57 5.08
N GLN A 199 7.65 -14.95 6.17
CA GLN A 199 6.93 -16.22 6.22
C GLN A 199 5.92 -16.40 5.09
N LEU A 200 5.33 -15.30 4.58
CA LEU A 200 4.42 -15.35 3.45
C LEU A 200 5.16 -15.74 2.16
N THR A 201 6.31 -15.11 1.90
CA THR A 201 7.12 -15.39 0.71
C THR A 201 7.77 -16.77 0.78
N ASP A 202 8.23 -17.18 1.95
CA ASP A 202 8.78 -18.52 2.18
C ASP A 202 7.72 -19.60 1.95
N ALA A 203 6.50 -19.39 2.46
CA ALA A 203 5.41 -20.35 2.27
C ALA A 203 4.97 -20.41 0.79
N MET A 204 4.95 -19.29 0.07
CA MET A 204 4.71 -19.30 -1.38
C MET A 204 5.79 -20.09 -2.13
N ALA A 205 7.06 -19.89 -1.78
CA ALA A 205 8.17 -20.61 -2.40
C ALA A 205 8.09 -22.12 -2.15
N ALA A 206 7.83 -22.51 -0.90
CA ALA A 206 7.64 -23.90 -0.52
C ALA A 206 6.42 -24.53 -1.22
N SER A 207 5.33 -23.77 -1.38
CA SER A 207 4.13 -24.24 -2.10
C SER A 207 4.46 -24.60 -3.54
N ILE A 208 5.20 -23.76 -4.26
CA ILE A 208 5.59 -24.02 -5.67
C ILE A 208 6.47 -25.27 -5.76
N GLN A 209 7.45 -25.41 -4.85
CA GLN A 209 8.34 -26.57 -4.81
C GLN A 209 7.60 -27.87 -4.50
N ASN A 210 6.59 -27.82 -3.63
CA ASN A 210 5.82 -29.00 -3.22
C ASN A 210 4.84 -29.48 -4.27
N THR A 211 4.16 -28.56 -4.98
CA THR A 211 3.20 -28.94 -6.03
C THR A 211 3.91 -29.41 -7.30
N LYS A 212 5.18 -29.04 -7.50
CA LYS A 212 5.96 -29.28 -8.73
C LYS A 212 5.29 -28.70 -9.99
N GLU A 213 4.38 -27.75 -9.81
CA GLU A 213 3.69 -27.05 -10.90
C GLU A 213 4.51 -25.89 -11.46
N GLY A 214 5.65 -25.55 -10.84
CA GLY A 214 6.56 -24.52 -11.33
C GLY A 214 7.98 -24.69 -10.82
N GLU A 215 8.91 -23.99 -11.46
CA GLU A 215 10.34 -23.98 -11.11
C GLU A 215 10.75 -22.59 -10.59
N ILE A 216 11.46 -22.55 -9.46
CA ILE A 216 12.05 -21.32 -8.93
C ILE A 216 13.55 -21.32 -9.23
N ARG A 217 13.97 -20.39 -10.11
CA ARG A 217 15.38 -20.19 -10.46
C ARG A 217 15.91 -18.90 -9.81
N LEU A 218 16.64 -19.07 -8.72
CA LEU A 218 17.35 -17.96 -8.06
C LEU A 218 18.65 -17.62 -8.82
N ASP A 219 19.21 -16.45 -8.54
CA ASP A 219 20.46 -15.97 -9.16
C ASP A 219 20.47 -15.95 -10.70
N THR A 220 19.28 -16.00 -11.31
CA THR A 220 19.12 -16.15 -12.75
C THR A 220 18.54 -14.88 -13.35
N LYS A 221 19.43 -13.98 -13.77
CA LYS A 221 19.03 -12.71 -14.36
C LYS A 221 18.61 -12.88 -15.81
N VAL A 222 17.37 -12.53 -16.14
CA VAL A 222 16.93 -12.47 -17.54
C VAL A 222 17.64 -11.34 -18.27
N THR A 223 18.35 -11.66 -19.35
CA THR A 223 19.15 -10.72 -20.16
C THR A 223 18.42 -10.27 -21.42
N SER A 224 17.52 -11.10 -21.95
CA SER A 224 16.84 -10.83 -23.21
C SER A 224 15.47 -11.53 -23.30
N LEU A 225 14.55 -10.89 -24.02
CA LEU A 225 13.27 -11.44 -24.42
C LEU A 225 13.17 -11.25 -25.94
N LYS A 226 12.97 -12.33 -26.69
CA LYS A 226 12.78 -12.31 -28.14
C LYS A 226 11.63 -13.21 -28.53
N ARG A 227 10.83 -12.85 -29.53
CA ARG A 227 9.86 -13.79 -30.11
C ARG A 227 10.52 -14.63 -31.19
N ASN A 228 10.23 -15.93 -31.22
CA ASN A 228 10.66 -16.83 -32.28
C ASN A 228 9.65 -16.84 -33.45
N GLN A 229 9.98 -17.58 -34.51
CA GLN A 229 9.14 -17.69 -35.72
C GLN A 229 7.78 -18.34 -35.44
N ASN A 230 7.67 -19.13 -34.36
CA ASN A 230 6.44 -19.79 -33.94
C ASN A 230 5.60 -18.93 -32.98
N GLY A 231 5.97 -17.66 -32.77
CA GLY A 231 5.25 -16.72 -31.92
C GLY A 231 5.50 -16.87 -30.41
N LYS A 232 6.29 -17.86 -29.99
CA LYS A 232 6.68 -18.08 -28.59
C LYS A 232 7.80 -17.13 -28.16
N ILE A 233 7.90 -16.85 -26.87
CA ILE A 233 8.87 -15.94 -26.27
C ILE A 233 10.07 -16.73 -25.76
N ILE A 234 11.26 -16.43 -26.29
CA ILE A 234 12.53 -16.93 -25.79
C ILE A 234 13.05 -15.97 -24.73
N VAL A 235 13.17 -16.48 -23.51
CA VAL A 235 13.73 -15.82 -22.33
C VAL A 235 15.19 -16.24 -22.20
N SER A 236 16.11 -15.32 -22.44
CA SER A 236 17.55 -15.60 -22.35
C SER A 236 18.08 -15.27 -20.96
N THR A 237 18.93 -16.15 -20.44
CA THR A 237 19.71 -15.99 -19.21
C THR A 237 21.22 -16.09 -19.56
N PRO A 238 22.15 -15.87 -18.62
CA PRO A 238 23.58 -16.09 -18.88
C PRO A 238 23.94 -17.57 -19.09
N SER A 239 23.15 -18.49 -18.53
CA SER A 239 23.42 -19.93 -18.55
C SER A 239 22.65 -20.68 -19.65
N ASP A 240 21.45 -20.22 -19.99
CA ASP A 240 20.54 -20.93 -20.88
C ASP A 240 19.43 -20.04 -21.48
N SER A 241 18.51 -20.66 -22.20
CA SER A 241 17.31 -20.02 -22.73
C SER A 241 16.07 -20.87 -22.49
N ILE A 242 14.97 -20.20 -22.14
CA ILE A 242 13.69 -20.83 -21.84
C ILE A 242 12.67 -20.37 -22.88
N GLU A 243 11.90 -21.29 -23.42
CA GLU A 243 10.78 -20.96 -24.31
C GLU A 243 9.46 -20.89 -23.51
N ALA A 244 8.76 -19.78 -23.63
CA ALA A 244 7.52 -19.50 -22.90
C ALA A 244 6.41 -19.00 -23.83
N SER A 245 5.18 -19.43 -23.60
CA SER A 245 4.00 -18.93 -24.31
C SER A 245 3.57 -17.55 -23.79
N LEU A 246 3.86 -17.26 -22.53
CA LEU A 246 3.55 -16.01 -21.84
C LEU A 246 4.71 -15.62 -20.91
N VAL A 247 4.97 -14.33 -20.75
CA VAL A 247 5.93 -13.80 -19.78
C VAL A 247 5.24 -12.77 -18.91
N ILE A 248 5.30 -12.97 -17.59
CA ILE A 248 4.82 -12.01 -16.59
C ILE A 248 6.04 -11.25 -16.04
N SER A 249 6.06 -9.93 -16.21
CA SER A 249 7.14 -9.10 -15.69
C SER A 249 6.77 -8.53 -14.31
N ALA A 250 7.43 -9.02 -13.26
CA ALA A 250 7.24 -8.56 -11.88
C ALA A 250 8.43 -7.73 -11.35
N VAL A 251 9.18 -7.06 -12.22
CA VAL A 251 10.41 -6.34 -11.85
C VAL A 251 10.27 -4.83 -11.87
N TYR A 252 11.19 -4.15 -11.20
CA TYR A 252 11.23 -2.68 -11.16
C TYR A 252 11.46 -2.07 -12.54
N SER A 253 10.74 -0.98 -12.82
CA SER A 253 10.77 -0.28 -14.11
C SER A 253 12.00 0.62 -14.34
N LYS A 254 12.79 0.91 -13.30
CA LYS A 254 13.88 1.90 -13.37
C LYS A 254 15.09 1.36 -14.15
N GLY A 255 15.29 1.89 -15.36
CA GLY A 255 16.56 1.94 -16.09
C GLY A 255 17.06 0.61 -16.66
N LYS A 256 16.70 0.32 -17.92
CA LYS A 256 17.41 -0.55 -18.89
C LYS A 256 17.98 -1.91 -18.44
N THR A 257 17.58 -2.45 -17.29
CA THR A 257 18.14 -3.71 -16.80
C THR A 257 17.05 -4.66 -16.37
N LYS A 258 16.74 -5.53 -17.34
CA LYS A 258 15.95 -6.74 -17.21
C LYS A 258 16.49 -7.53 -16.01
N THR A 259 15.65 -7.64 -15.01
CA THR A 259 15.49 -8.91 -14.31
C THR A 259 14.06 -9.29 -14.67
N ALA A 260 13.72 -10.54 -14.95
CA ALA A 260 12.32 -10.92 -15.09
C ALA A 260 12.15 -12.07 -14.13
N LEU A 261 11.14 -11.99 -13.27
CA LEU A 261 10.72 -13.15 -12.51
C LEU A 261 9.93 -14.01 -13.50
N LEU A 262 10.57 -15.02 -14.06
CA LEU A 262 9.88 -16.01 -14.86
C LEU A 262 9.22 -16.97 -13.87
N ILE A 263 7.89 -16.90 -13.78
CA ILE A 263 7.09 -17.99 -13.21
C ILE A 263 6.70 -18.83 -14.42
N LEU A 264 7.33 -20.01 -14.56
CA LEU A 264 6.86 -21.07 -15.45
C LEU A 264 5.80 -21.88 -14.71
#